data_AF-A0A348PHF7-F1
#
_entry.id   AF-A0A348PHF7-F1
#
_cell.length_a   1.000
_cell.length_b   1.000
_cell.length_c   1.000
_cell.angle_alpha   90.00
_cell.angle_beta   90.00
_cell.angle_gamma   90.00
#
_symmetry.space_group_name_H-M   'P 1'
#
loop_
_entity.id
_entity.type
_entity.pdbx_description
1 polymer ?
#
loop_
_entity_poly.entity_id
_entity_poly.type
_entity_poly.pdbx_seq_one_letter_code
_entity_poly.pdbx_strand_id
1 'polypeptide(L)'
;GSSWAIEDSHLVSVPVLGTEGQGWDSIFRLPDFTQISNPKIYIAAATLAIVSSLETLLNLEATDKLDPQRRIAPPNRELFAQGAGNLFAGFVGAMPITSVIVRSSVNAAAGARTRLSTITHGVLLAGCVFLLPTVVNRIPLSALAAILVVTGFKLASPELFKQMWRDGRAQFLPFIATVVAIVFTDLLIGVLIGLGTSLLFLLHSSLRRGMSISRENHASGTVNRIELADQVSFLNRAAIRDALESIKPGERVMLDARTCDYIDPDILGLIRAFRDETGPARGISVSLVGFQDQYQLPDRIQYVDVTTRDVQASLTPQRALELLRAGNQRFTSGHRLHRDLARQIDATSTGQHPIAVVLSCIDSRAPVEMLFDQGIGDVFSCRLAGNVPSRKAMASMEFACKVAGAKLVMVLGHTGCGAVKVACDLATADAPTVAALGLENLPYLLEPLRESVRMETTIAADRTSHNAVFVDRVAELNVRNVMRTIKARSFTLQSMLDAGDIIMVGAMYDVKTGIVTFLDAPDELAVAAASSGTGRARL
;
A
#
# COMPACT_ATOMS: atom_id res chain seq x y z
N GLY A 1 -31.27 -54.62 -36.00
CA GLY A 1 -31.28 -54.45 -34.53
C GLY A 1 -32.16 -53.28 -34.14
N SER A 2 -32.45 -53.11 -32.84
CA SER A 2 -33.07 -51.89 -32.30
C SER A 2 -32.18 -50.67 -32.58
N SER A 3 -32.76 -49.47 -32.75
CA SER A 3 -32.01 -48.20 -32.90
C SER A 3 -31.17 -47.82 -31.67
N TRP A 4 -31.35 -48.53 -30.56
CA TRP A 4 -30.61 -48.37 -29.31
C TRP A 4 -29.60 -49.50 -29.06
N ALA A 5 -29.41 -50.41 -30.02
CA ALA A 5 -28.43 -51.47 -29.89
C ALA A 5 -27.01 -50.90 -29.98
N ILE A 6 -26.11 -51.42 -29.12
CA ILE A 6 -24.69 -51.09 -29.18
C ILE A 6 -24.10 -51.86 -30.37
N GLU A 7 -23.61 -51.12 -31.36
CA GLU A 7 -22.91 -51.64 -32.53
C GLU A 7 -21.40 -51.67 -32.26
N ASP A 8 -20.64 -52.44 -33.03
CA ASP A 8 -19.18 -52.52 -32.89
C ASP A 8 -18.49 -51.16 -33.08
N SER A 9 -19.11 -50.25 -33.84
CA SER A 9 -18.67 -48.85 -34.01
C SER A 9 -18.77 -48.01 -32.74
N HIS A 10 -19.60 -48.44 -31.77
CA HIS A 10 -19.79 -47.78 -30.48
C HIS A 10 -18.89 -48.35 -29.37
N LEU A 11 -18.05 -49.34 -29.69
CA LEU A 11 -17.12 -49.98 -28.77
C LEU A 11 -15.68 -49.52 -29.01
N VAL A 12 -14.84 -49.68 -27.99
CA VAL A 12 -13.40 -49.48 -28.12
C VAL A 12 -12.81 -50.49 -29.11
N SER A 13 -11.85 -50.06 -29.93
CA SER A 13 -11.18 -50.90 -30.93
C SER A 13 -9.66 -50.87 -30.72
N VAL A 14 -9.14 -51.93 -30.14
CA VAL A 14 -7.70 -52.18 -29.93
C VAL A 14 -7.28 -53.42 -30.75
N PRO A 15 -6.10 -53.41 -31.41
CA PRO A 15 -5.59 -54.57 -32.14
C PRO A 15 -5.48 -55.82 -31.27
N VAL A 16 -5.85 -56.98 -31.82
CA VAL A 16 -5.76 -58.28 -31.13
C VAL A 16 -4.63 -59.08 -31.78
N LEU A 17 -3.54 -59.28 -31.04
CA LEU A 17 -2.40 -60.07 -31.51
C LEU A 17 -2.81 -61.52 -31.78
N GLY A 18 -2.44 -62.05 -32.95
CA GLY A 18 -2.72 -63.44 -33.34
C GLY A 18 -3.97 -63.64 -34.20
N THR A 19 -4.69 -62.57 -34.55
CA THR A 19 -5.75 -62.57 -35.57
C THR A 19 -5.16 -62.34 -36.96
N GLU A 20 -5.72 -62.93 -38.03
CA GLU A 20 -5.17 -62.86 -39.39
C GLU A 20 -4.90 -61.39 -39.82
N GLY A 21 -3.64 -61.09 -40.17
CA GLY A 21 -3.19 -59.77 -40.63
C GLY A 21 -2.74 -58.78 -39.54
N GLN A 22 -2.85 -59.10 -38.25
CA GLN A 22 -2.44 -58.23 -37.14
C GLN A 22 -1.24 -58.79 -36.36
N GLY A 23 -0.06 -58.73 -37.00
CA GLY A 23 1.23 -59.07 -36.39
C GLY A 23 1.86 -57.90 -35.61
N TRP A 24 3.08 -58.09 -35.09
CA TRP A 24 3.83 -57.06 -34.35
C TRP A 24 4.05 -55.77 -35.18
N ASP A 25 4.17 -55.90 -36.50
CA ASP A 25 4.33 -54.78 -37.44
C ASP A 25 3.07 -53.89 -37.57
N SER A 26 1.91 -54.39 -37.12
CA SER A 26 0.69 -53.60 -37.03
C SER A 26 0.64 -52.69 -35.80
N ILE A 27 1.44 -52.99 -34.77
CA ILE A 27 1.50 -52.26 -33.50
C ILE A 27 2.67 -51.29 -33.47
N PHE A 28 3.86 -51.74 -33.91
CA PHE A 28 5.06 -50.93 -33.93
C PHE A 28 5.34 -50.42 -35.35
N ARG A 29 5.36 -49.10 -35.51
CA ARG A 29 5.72 -48.45 -36.78
C ARG A 29 6.98 -47.63 -36.60
N LEU A 30 8.02 -47.95 -37.37
CA LEU A 30 9.25 -47.17 -37.38
C LEU A 30 9.06 -45.84 -38.14
N PRO A 31 9.88 -44.82 -37.86
CA PRO A 31 9.80 -43.54 -38.56
C PRO A 31 10.10 -43.70 -40.05
N ASP A 32 9.24 -43.13 -40.91
CA ASP A 32 9.49 -43.03 -42.35
C ASP A 32 10.36 -41.81 -42.66
N PHE A 33 11.67 -42.02 -42.77
CA PHE A 33 12.64 -40.97 -43.06
C PHE A 33 12.54 -40.40 -44.48
N THR A 34 11.76 -40.99 -45.39
CA THR A 34 11.53 -40.42 -46.73
C THR A 34 10.78 -39.09 -46.65
N GLN A 35 10.03 -38.87 -45.57
CA GLN A 35 9.26 -37.65 -45.33
C GLN A 35 10.08 -36.51 -44.70
N ILE A 36 11.39 -36.68 -44.47
CA ILE A 36 12.20 -35.67 -43.76
C ILE A 36 12.21 -34.31 -44.46
N SER A 37 12.04 -34.25 -45.79
CA SER A 37 11.97 -33.00 -46.55
C SER A 37 10.57 -32.37 -46.57
N ASN A 38 9.57 -32.96 -45.91
CA ASN A 38 8.19 -32.50 -45.93
C ASN A 38 7.99 -31.32 -44.95
N PRO A 39 7.74 -30.08 -45.44
CA PRO A 39 7.60 -28.91 -44.58
C PRO A 39 6.41 -29.00 -43.61
N LYS A 40 5.37 -29.79 -43.95
CA LYS A 40 4.21 -29.98 -43.07
C LYS A 40 4.58 -30.69 -41.76
N ILE A 41 5.59 -31.57 -41.79
CA ILE A 41 6.05 -32.28 -40.59
C ILE A 41 6.70 -31.30 -39.60
N TYR A 42 7.51 -30.37 -40.08
CA TYR A 42 8.15 -29.37 -39.21
C TYR A 42 7.14 -28.40 -38.59
N ILE A 43 6.12 -27.98 -39.35
CA ILE A 43 5.05 -27.14 -38.81
C ILE A 43 4.29 -27.92 -37.72
N ALA A 44 3.86 -29.15 -38.00
CA ALA A 44 3.17 -29.99 -37.02
C ALA A 44 4.04 -30.27 -35.78
N ALA A 45 5.33 -30.57 -35.97
CA ALA A 45 6.28 -30.82 -34.89
C ALA A 45 6.49 -29.57 -34.01
N ALA A 46 6.63 -28.38 -34.60
CA ALA A 46 6.76 -27.13 -33.87
C ALA A 46 5.48 -26.81 -33.08
N THR A 47 4.31 -26.95 -33.70
CA THR A 47 3.01 -26.77 -33.04
C THR A 47 2.86 -27.72 -31.85
N LEU A 48 3.14 -29.02 -32.05
CA LEU A 48 3.07 -30.02 -30.99
C LEU A 48 4.09 -29.75 -29.88
N ALA A 49 5.32 -29.35 -30.22
CA ALA A 49 6.33 -29.02 -29.22
C ALA A 49 5.89 -27.86 -28.32
N ILE A 50 5.35 -26.79 -28.90
CA ILE A 50 4.86 -25.63 -28.14
C ILE A 50 3.68 -26.02 -27.27
N VAL A 51 2.64 -26.63 -27.86
CA VAL A 51 1.41 -27.01 -27.14
C VAL A 51 1.73 -28.02 -26.02
N SER A 52 2.51 -29.05 -26.32
CA SER A 52 2.87 -30.09 -25.38
C SER A 52 3.74 -29.55 -24.23
N SER A 53 4.64 -28.59 -24.52
CA SER A 53 5.46 -27.92 -23.49
C SER A 53 4.59 -27.06 -22.57
N LEU A 54 3.68 -26.25 -23.12
CA LEU A 54 2.76 -25.43 -22.34
C LEU A 54 1.87 -26.30 -21.45
N GLU A 55 1.25 -27.34 -22.02
CA GLU A 55 0.39 -28.26 -21.26
C GLU A 55 1.18 -28.95 -20.14
N THR A 56 2.39 -29.41 -20.43
CA THR A 56 3.23 -30.10 -19.44
C THR A 56 3.65 -29.18 -18.31
N LEU A 57 4.03 -27.92 -18.59
CA LEU A 57 4.38 -26.95 -17.56
C LEU A 57 3.18 -26.52 -16.71
N LEU A 58 2.02 -26.31 -17.32
CA LEU A 58 0.79 -26.00 -16.60
C LEU A 58 0.38 -27.18 -15.69
N ASN A 59 0.50 -28.41 -16.18
CA ASN A 59 0.22 -29.61 -15.40
C ASN A 59 1.26 -29.85 -14.31
N LEU A 60 2.52 -29.48 -14.53
CA LEU A 60 3.59 -29.52 -13.51
C LEU A 60 3.23 -28.58 -12.35
N GLU A 61 2.92 -27.32 -12.63
CA GLU A 61 2.56 -26.34 -11.60
C GLU A 61 1.30 -26.76 -10.83
N ALA A 62 0.29 -27.26 -11.54
CA ALA A 62 -0.92 -27.78 -10.91
C ALA A 62 -0.64 -29.01 -10.04
N THR A 63 0.26 -29.90 -10.45
CA THR A 63 0.66 -31.08 -9.67
C THR A 63 1.46 -30.69 -8.43
N ASP A 64 2.38 -29.73 -8.54
CA ASP A 64 3.15 -29.19 -7.41
C ASP A 64 2.22 -28.55 -6.36
N LYS A 65 1.12 -27.91 -6.78
CA LYS A 65 0.09 -27.39 -5.88
C LYS A 65 -0.69 -28.48 -5.14
N LEU A 66 -0.86 -29.65 -5.76
CA LEU A 66 -1.55 -30.81 -5.16
C LEU A 66 -0.63 -31.63 -4.24
N ASP A 67 0.69 -31.52 -4.37
CA ASP A 67 1.65 -32.29 -3.56
C ASP A 67 1.57 -31.86 -2.08
N PRO A 68 1.19 -32.77 -1.16
CA PRO A 68 1.16 -32.47 0.27
C PRO A 68 2.53 -32.04 0.84
N GLN A 69 3.63 -32.45 0.19
CA GLN A 69 4.99 -32.09 0.61
C GLN A 69 5.47 -30.76 0.02
N ARG A 70 4.68 -30.08 -0.82
CA ARG A 70 5.01 -28.78 -1.45
C ARG A 70 6.39 -28.79 -2.16
N ARG A 71 6.75 -29.92 -2.76
CA ARG A 71 7.98 -30.00 -3.56
C ARG A 71 7.76 -29.23 -4.86
N ILE A 72 8.82 -28.62 -5.37
CA ILE A 72 8.79 -27.85 -6.62
C ILE A 72 9.71 -28.55 -7.62
N ALA A 73 9.15 -28.87 -8.79
CA ALA A 73 9.90 -29.50 -9.86
C ALA A 73 10.53 -28.46 -10.80
N PRO A 74 11.81 -28.61 -11.22
CA PRO A 74 12.45 -27.67 -12.13
C PRO A 74 11.85 -27.75 -13.56
N PRO A 75 11.24 -26.67 -14.08
CA PRO A 75 10.55 -26.67 -15.38
C PRO A 75 11.40 -27.15 -16.56
N ASN A 76 12.64 -26.68 -16.64
CA ASN A 76 13.56 -27.03 -17.73
C ASN A 76 13.85 -28.53 -17.78
N ARG A 77 13.91 -29.19 -16.61
CA ARG A 77 14.16 -30.63 -16.53
C ARG A 77 12.95 -31.44 -16.99
N GLU A 78 11.74 -30.96 -16.71
CA GLU A 78 10.50 -31.59 -17.16
C GLU A 78 10.39 -31.52 -18.68
N LEU A 79 10.66 -30.36 -19.29
CA LEU A 79 10.67 -30.21 -20.74
C LEU A 79 11.69 -31.14 -21.42
N PHE A 80 12.87 -31.30 -20.82
CA PHE A 80 13.86 -32.25 -21.32
C PHE A 80 13.36 -33.70 -21.23
N ALA A 81 12.74 -34.09 -20.12
CA ALA A 81 12.18 -35.43 -19.94
C ALA A 81 11.04 -35.72 -20.92
N GLN A 82 10.16 -34.75 -21.15
CA GLN A 82 9.08 -34.82 -22.14
C GLN A 82 9.62 -34.91 -23.57
N GLY A 83 10.63 -34.12 -23.92
CA GLY A 83 11.30 -34.18 -25.22
C GLY A 83 11.95 -35.53 -25.47
N ALA A 84 12.68 -36.06 -24.47
CA ALA A 84 13.26 -37.40 -24.55
C ALA A 84 12.18 -38.48 -24.69
N GLY A 85 11.11 -38.42 -23.89
CA GLY A 85 9.99 -39.35 -23.96
C GLY A 85 9.29 -39.35 -25.33
N ASN A 86 9.07 -38.17 -25.91
CA ASN A 86 8.50 -38.01 -27.25
C ASN A 86 9.42 -38.52 -28.36
N LEU A 87 10.74 -38.35 -28.23
CA LEU A 87 11.70 -38.93 -29.15
C LEU A 87 11.57 -40.46 -29.19
N PHE A 88 11.55 -41.12 -28.02
CA PHE A 88 11.36 -42.56 -27.94
C PHE A 88 9.97 -43.00 -28.43
N ALA A 89 8.92 -42.23 -28.12
CA ALA A 89 7.57 -42.49 -28.61
C ALA A 89 7.52 -42.50 -30.15
N GLY A 90 8.19 -41.54 -30.80
CA GLY A 90 8.27 -41.47 -32.26
C GLY A 90 8.93 -42.70 -32.90
N PHE A 91 9.95 -43.28 -32.26
CA PHE A 91 10.63 -44.49 -32.78
C PHE A 91 9.75 -45.75 -32.77
N VAL A 92 8.75 -45.81 -31.88
CA VAL A 92 7.83 -46.95 -31.78
C VAL A 92 6.49 -46.69 -32.47
N GLY A 93 6.33 -45.53 -33.12
CA GLY A 93 5.10 -45.14 -33.81
C GLY A 93 3.99 -44.69 -32.86
N ALA A 94 4.33 -44.31 -31.63
CA ALA A 94 3.37 -43.80 -30.66
C ALA A 94 3.02 -42.33 -30.93
N MET A 95 1.83 -41.92 -30.49
CA MET A 95 1.41 -40.51 -30.51
C MET A 95 2.23 -39.70 -29.49
N PRO A 96 2.37 -38.38 -29.71
CA PRO A 96 3.03 -37.50 -28.75
C PRO A 96 2.43 -37.62 -27.35
N ILE A 97 3.30 -37.64 -26.34
CA ILE A 97 2.97 -37.74 -24.92
C ILE A 97 3.13 -36.39 -24.22
N THR A 98 2.22 -36.11 -23.30
CA THR A 98 2.20 -34.93 -22.43
C THR A 98 1.99 -35.36 -20.98
N SER A 99 2.28 -34.46 -20.02
CA SER A 99 1.82 -34.66 -18.64
C SER A 99 0.30 -34.48 -18.58
N VAL A 100 -0.39 -35.21 -17.68
CA VAL A 100 -1.87 -35.19 -17.58
C VAL A 100 -2.31 -34.98 -16.13
N ILE A 101 -2.94 -33.84 -15.84
CA ILE A 101 -3.36 -33.45 -14.48
C ILE A 101 -4.32 -34.45 -13.81
N VAL A 102 -5.19 -35.09 -14.59
CA VAL A 102 -6.21 -36.01 -14.04
C VAL A 102 -5.56 -37.25 -13.47
N ARG A 103 -4.57 -37.83 -14.18
CA ARG A 103 -3.82 -38.99 -13.69
C ARG A 103 -2.92 -38.60 -12.52
N SER A 104 -2.25 -37.45 -12.62
CA SER A 104 -1.39 -36.94 -11.55
C SER A 104 -2.16 -36.66 -10.26
N SER A 105 -3.36 -36.07 -10.35
CA SER A 105 -4.20 -35.77 -9.18
C SER A 105 -4.73 -37.03 -8.49
N VAL A 106 -5.18 -38.03 -9.26
CA VAL A 106 -5.58 -39.33 -8.70
C VAL A 106 -4.38 -40.04 -8.06
N ASN A 107 -3.22 -40.02 -8.71
CA ASN A 107 -2.02 -40.64 -8.18
C ASN A 107 -1.54 -39.97 -6.87
N ALA A 108 -1.59 -38.64 -6.82
CA ALA A 108 -1.29 -37.87 -5.62
C ALA A 108 -2.30 -38.14 -4.49
N ALA A 109 -3.59 -38.19 -4.81
CA ALA A 109 -4.66 -38.51 -3.85
C ALA A 109 -4.55 -39.94 -3.31
N ALA A 110 -4.04 -40.88 -4.11
CA ALA A 110 -3.73 -42.24 -3.68
C ALA A 110 -2.45 -42.34 -2.80
N GLY A 111 -1.79 -41.21 -2.51
CA GLY A 111 -0.62 -41.15 -1.64
C GLY A 111 0.69 -41.56 -2.32
N ALA A 112 0.75 -41.62 -3.65
CA ALA A 112 1.98 -41.92 -4.36
C ALA A 112 3.03 -40.82 -4.18
N ARG A 113 4.27 -41.21 -3.88
CA ARG A 113 5.37 -40.27 -3.56
C ARG A 113 6.57 -40.35 -4.49
N THR A 114 6.68 -41.44 -5.26
CA THR A 114 7.86 -41.76 -6.07
C THR A 114 7.45 -42.07 -7.51
N ARG A 115 8.43 -41.96 -8.42
CA ARG A 115 8.28 -42.32 -9.85
C ARG A 115 7.98 -43.81 -10.07
N LEU A 116 8.17 -44.65 -9.06
CA LEU A 116 7.85 -46.08 -9.16
C LEU A 116 6.37 -46.28 -9.43
N SER A 117 5.48 -45.44 -8.88
CA SER A 117 4.04 -45.53 -9.13
C SER A 117 3.69 -45.33 -10.61
N THR A 118 4.33 -44.37 -11.29
CA THR A 118 4.05 -44.14 -12.72
C THR A 118 4.63 -45.26 -13.59
N ILE A 119 5.79 -45.80 -13.21
CA ILE A 119 6.39 -46.98 -13.89
C ILE A 119 5.50 -48.21 -13.72
N THR A 120 5.04 -48.52 -12.50
CA THR A 120 4.17 -49.67 -12.26
C THR A 120 2.84 -49.51 -12.98
N HIS A 121 2.26 -48.31 -12.99
CA HIS A 121 1.06 -48.01 -13.77
C HIS A 121 1.28 -48.26 -15.27
N GLY A 122 2.42 -47.83 -15.83
CA GLY A 122 2.76 -48.07 -17.23
C GLY A 122 2.91 -49.57 -17.57
N VAL A 123 3.58 -50.34 -16.70
CA VAL A 123 3.73 -51.80 -16.86
C VAL A 123 2.37 -52.51 -16.80
N LEU A 124 1.52 -52.14 -15.84
CA LEU A 124 0.17 -52.69 -15.72
C LEU A 124 -0.69 -52.34 -16.94
N LEU A 125 -0.61 -51.10 -17.43
CA LEU A 125 -1.34 -50.67 -18.62
C LEU A 125 -0.90 -51.46 -19.85
N ALA A 126 0.41 -51.63 -20.05
CA ALA A 126 0.94 -52.47 -21.13
C ALA A 126 0.42 -53.92 -21.00
N GLY A 127 0.48 -54.51 -19.80
CA GLY A 127 -0.04 -55.85 -19.54
C GLY A 127 -1.52 -55.99 -19.87
N CYS A 128 -2.36 -55.04 -19.48
CA CYS A 128 -3.79 -55.04 -19.80
C CYS A 128 -4.06 -54.98 -21.30
N VAL A 129 -3.31 -54.13 -22.04
CA VAL A 129 -3.49 -53.99 -23.49
C VAL A 129 -3.08 -55.27 -24.23
N PHE A 130 -2.01 -55.95 -23.80
CA PHE A 130 -1.55 -57.19 -24.44
C PHE A 130 -2.35 -58.43 -24.04
N LEU A 131 -2.80 -58.54 -22.79
CA LEU A 131 -3.43 -59.75 -22.27
C LEU A 131 -4.96 -59.74 -22.36
N LEU A 132 -5.59 -58.56 -22.35
CA LEU A 132 -7.05 -58.41 -22.26
C LEU A 132 -7.68 -57.62 -23.41
N PRO A 133 -7.17 -57.63 -24.67
CA PRO A 133 -7.71 -56.79 -25.72
C PRO A 133 -9.18 -57.13 -26.06
N THR A 134 -9.57 -58.41 -25.93
CA THR A 134 -10.96 -58.86 -26.14
C THR A 134 -11.94 -58.35 -25.08
N VAL A 135 -11.47 -58.05 -23.86
CA VAL A 135 -12.27 -57.46 -22.79
C VAL A 135 -12.36 -55.95 -22.97
N VAL A 136 -11.22 -55.31 -23.31
CA VAL A 136 -11.17 -53.86 -23.59
C VAL A 136 -12.09 -53.50 -24.75
N ASN A 137 -12.16 -54.32 -25.80
CA ASN A 137 -13.03 -54.09 -26.95
C ASN A 137 -14.54 -54.26 -26.65
N ARG A 138 -14.93 -54.61 -25.41
CA ARG A 138 -16.33 -54.60 -24.95
C ARG A 138 -16.73 -53.29 -24.27
N ILE A 139 -15.79 -52.38 -24.06
CA ILE A 139 -16.06 -51.11 -23.39
C ILE A 139 -16.80 -50.18 -24.37
N PRO A 140 -18.00 -49.69 -24.04
CA PRO A 140 -18.70 -48.73 -24.88
C PRO A 140 -18.07 -47.34 -24.76
N LEU A 141 -17.95 -46.64 -25.89
CA LEU A 141 -17.41 -45.28 -25.95
C LEU A 141 -18.21 -44.28 -25.10
N SER A 142 -19.50 -44.54 -24.86
CA SER A 142 -20.35 -43.73 -23.97
C SER A 142 -19.88 -43.73 -22.52
N ALA A 143 -19.29 -44.84 -22.03
CA ALA A 143 -18.72 -44.91 -20.69
C ALA A 143 -17.47 -44.00 -20.58
N LEU A 144 -16.62 -43.99 -21.61
CA LEU A 144 -15.47 -43.10 -21.68
C LEU A 144 -15.89 -41.63 -21.80
N ALA A 145 -16.91 -41.34 -22.61
CA ALA A 145 -17.47 -40.00 -22.73
C ALA A 145 -18.02 -39.47 -21.40
N ALA A 146 -18.75 -40.30 -20.64
CA ALA A 146 -19.25 -39.93 -19.31
C ALA A 146 -18.11 -39.56 -18.34
N ILE A 147 -17.02 -40.32 -18.35
CA ILE A 147 -15.81 -40.01 -17.55
C ILE A 147 -15.23 -38.66 -17.99
N LEU A 148 -15.07 -38.42 -19.29
CA LEU A 148 -14.53 -37.15 -19.82
C LEU A 148 -15.40 -35.93 -19.44
N VAL A 149 -16.73 -36.06 -19.50
CA VAL A 149 -17.66 -34.98 -19.11
C VAL A 149 -17.53 -34.65 -17.62
N VAL A 150 -17.51 -35.67 -16.75
CA VAL A 150 -17.36 -35.47 -15.30
C VAL A 150 -16.01 -34.85 -14.97
N THR A 151 -14.95 -35.31 -15.62
CA THR A 151 -13.61 -34.75 -15.45
C THR A 151 -13.52 -33.31 -15.95
N GLY A 152 -14.12 -33.01 -17.10
CA GLY A 152 -14.20 -31.64 -17.63
C GLY A 152 -14.93 -30.69 -16.68
N PHE A 153 -16.07 -31.12 -16.12
CA PHE A 153 -16.84 -30.32 -15.15
C PHE A 153 -16.06 -30.06 -13.85
N LYS A 154 -15.27 -31.03 -13.38
CA LYS A 154 -14.42 -30.86 -12.19
C LYS A 154 -13.26 -29.89 -12.44
N LEU A 155 -12.65 -29.91 -13.62
CA LEU A 155 -11.54 -29.02 -13.98
C LEU A 155 -12.01 -27.59 -14.29
N ALA A 156 -13.13 -27.44 -14.99
CA ALA A 156 -13.75 -26.15 -15.32
C ALA A 156 -14.95 -25.88 -14.41
N SER A 157 -14.73 -25.86 -13.10
CA SER A 157 -15.83 -25.73 -12.13
C SER A 157 -16.49 -24.34 -12.21
N PRO A 158 -17.83 -24.25 -12.05
CA PRO A 158 -18.55 -22.96 -12.03
C PRO A 158 -18.06 -21.99 -10.94
N GLU A 159 -17.43 -22.52 -9.89
CA GLU A 159 -16.87 -21.73 -8.81
C GLU A 159 -15.69 -20.87 -9.27
N LEU A 160 -14.84 -21.40 -10.16
CA LEU A 160 -13.73 -20.64 -10.75
C LEU A 160 -14.22 -19.41 -11.52
N PHE A 161 -15.30 -19.55 -12.30
CA PHE A 161 -15.89 -18.43 -13.06
C PHE A 161 -16.44 -17.35 -12.12
N LYS A 162 -17.11 -17.75 -11.03
CA LYS A 162 -17.60 -16.81 -10.02
C LYS A 162 -16.45 -16.11 -9.31
N GLN A 163 -15.37 -16.82 -9.00
CA GLN A 163 -14.19 -16.23 -8.39
C GLN A 163 -13.54 -15.18 -9.29
N MET A 164 -13.26 -15.51 -10.56
CA MET A 164 -12.67 -14.57 -11.51
C MET A 164 -13.52 -13.32 -11.71
N TRP A 165 -14.85 -13.46 -11.69
CA TRP A 165 -15.77 -12.31 -11.74
C TRP A 165 -15.64 -11.41 -10.51
N ARG A 166 -15.49 -12.00 -9.32
CA ARG A 166 -15.33 -11.26 -8.04
C ARG A 166 -13.97 -10.57 -7.93
N ASP A 167 -12.92 -11.13 -8.51
CA ASP A 167 -11.58 -10.54 -8.53
C ASP A 167 -11.48 -9.32 -9.47
N GLY A 168 -12.52 -9.07 -10.26
CA GLY A 168 -12.74 -7.83 -10.99
C GLY A 168 -12.42 -7.90 -12.47
N ARG A 169 -12.76 -6.82 -13.19
CA ARG A 169 -12.72 -6.78 -14.66
C ARG A 169 -11.33 -7.03 -15.25
N ALA A 170 -10.27 -6.61 -14.55
CA ALA A 170 -8.89 -6.78 -15.01
C ALA A 170 -8.45 -8.25 -15.05
N GLN A 171 -9.04 -9.12 -14.23
CA GLN A 171 -8.76 -10.56 -14.24
C GLN A 171 -9.80 -11.33 -15.06
N PHE A 172 -11.08 -10.95 -14.96
CA PHE A 172 -12.15 -11.64 -15.67
C PHE A 172 -12.06 -11.51 -17.20
N LEU A 173 -11.72 -10.32 -17.73
CA LEU A 173 -11.72 -10.09 -19.17
C LEU A 173 -10.66 -10.91 -19.92
N PRO A 174 -9.38 -10.93 -19.51
CA PRO A 174 -8.40 -11.83 -20.14
C PRO A 174 -8.78 -13.31 -19.97
N PHE A 175 -9.29 -13.70 -18.81
CA PHE A 175 -9.74 -15.07 -18.55
C PHE A 175 -10.85 -15.53 -19.52
N ILE A 176 -11.95 -14.78 -19.62
CA ILE A 176 -13.08 -15.18 -20.48
C ILE A 176 -12.72 -15.08 -21.96
N ALA A 177 -11.88 -14.11 -22.34
CA ALA A 177 -11.35 -13.99 -23.70
C ALA A 177 -10.55 -15.23 -24.09
N THR A 178 -9.71 -15.73 -23.17
CA THR A 178 -8.94 -16.98 -23.36
C THR A 178 -9.88 -18.18 -23.53
N VAL A 179 -10.88 -18.33 -22.66
CA VAL A 179 -11.83 -19.45 -22.72
C VAL A 179 -12.61 -19.45 -24.05
N VAL A 180 -13.17 -18.30 -24.42
CA VAL A 180 -13.91 -18.16 -25.68
C VAL A 180 -13.00 -18.44 -26.87
N ALA A 181 -11.77 -17.91 -26.88
CA ALA A 181 -10.83 -18.15 -27.96
C ALA A 181 -10.48 -19.65 -28.10
N ILE A 182 -10.23 -20.37 -27.00
CA ILE A 182 -9.94 -21.82 -27.05
C ILE A 182 -11.12 -22.60 -27.63
N VAL A 183 -12.36 -22.25 -27.27
CA VAL A 183 -13.58 -22.96 -27.75
C VAL A 183 -13.82 -22.77 -29.24
N PHE A 184 -13.56 -21.57 -29.78
CA PHE A 184 -13.83 -21.25 -31.18
C PHE A 184 -12.64 -21.41 -32.13
N THR A 185 -11.43 -21.62 -31.59
CA THR A 185 -10.21 -21.78 -32.40
C THR A 185 -9.48 -23.06 -31.99
N ASP A 186 -8.32 -22.93 -31.35
CA ASP A 186 -7.55 -24.02 -30.78
C ASP A 186 -6.85 -23.53 -29.50
N LEU A 187 -6.27 -24.48 -28.75
CA LEU A 187 -5.59 -24.18 -27.49
C LEU A 187 -4.43 -23.18 -27.67
N LEU A 188 -3.66 -23.27 -28.75
CA LEU A 188 -2.49 -22.42 -28.97
C LEU A 188 -2.89 -20.98 -29.26
N ILE A 189 -3.77 -20.77 -30.23
CA ILE A 189 -4.31 -19.45 -30.59
C ILE A 189 -5.03 -18.84 -29.39
N GLY A 190 -5.81 -19.65 -28.66
CA GLY A 190 -6.50 -19.21 -27.46
C GLY A 190 -5.57 -18.68 -26.36
N VAL A 191 -4.48 -19.40 -26.07
CA VAL A 191 -3.46 -18.97 -25.09
C VAL A 191 -2.74 -17.70 -25.55
N LEU A 192 -2.40 -17.57 -26.83
CA LEU A 192 -1.76 -16.36 -27.37
C LEU A 192 -2.66 -15.12 -27.24
N ILE A 193 -3.95 -15.26 -27.53
CA ILE A 193 -4.94 -14.19 -27.33
C ILE A 193 -5.06 -13.84 -25.84
N GLY A 194 -5.10 -14.85 -24.97
CA GLY A 194 -5.13 -14.67 -23.52
C GLY A 194 -3.93 -13.91 -22.97
N LEU A 195 -2.73 -14.25 -23.43
CA LEU A 195 -1.50 -13.58 -23.05
C LEU A 195 -1.46 -12.14 -23.56
N GLY A 196 -1.85 -11.91 -24.83
CA GLY A 196 -1.90 -10.58 -25.43
C GLY A 196 -2.89 -9.65 -24.72
N THR A 197 -4.09 -10.16 -24.40
CA THR A 197 -5.08 -9.40 -23.63
C THR A 197 -4.58 -9.10 -22.21
N SER A 198 -3.99 -10.07 -21.52
CA SER A 198 -3.40 -9.87 -20.19
C SER A 198 -2.31 -8.80 -20.20
N LEU A 199 -1.39 -8.85 -21.19
CA LEU A 199 -0.33 -7.87 -21.34
C LEU A 199 -0.89 -6.46 -21.55
N LEU A 200 -1.92 -6.31 -22.40
CA LEU A 200 -2.55 -5.01 -22.66
C LEU A 200 -3.20 -4.42 -21.39
N PHE A 201 -3.86 -5.26 -20.58
CA PHE A 201 -4.44 -4.81 -19.30
C PHE A 201 -3.36 -4.41 -18.29
N LEU A 202 -2.26 -5.16 -18.20
CA LEU A 202 -1.12 -4.81 -17.33
C LEU A 202 -0.51 -3.47 -17.74
N LEU A 203 -0.28 -3.27 -19.03
CA LEU A 203 0.24 -1.99 -19.56
C LEU A 203 -0.71 -0.82 -19.26
N HIS A 204 -2.02 -0.98 -19.49
CA HIS A 204 -3.00 0.06 -19.19
C HIS A 204 -3.06 0.39 -17.68
N SER A 205 -2.89 -0.61 -16.82
CA SER A 205 -2.90 -0.42 -15.37
C SER A 205 -1.63 0.26 -14.85
N SER A 206 -0.48 0.00 -15.49
CA SER A 206 0.80 0.62 -15.18
C SER A 206 0.84 2.11 -15.58
N LEU A 207 0.20 2.45 -16.72
CA LEU A 207 0.11 3.82 -17.23
C LEU A 207 -0.48 4.85 -16.23
N ARG A 208 -1.42 4.45 -15.37
CA ARG A 208 -2.17 5.36 -14.49
C ARG A 208 -1.58 5.57 -13.08
N ARG A 209 -0.42 4.98 -12.75
CA ARG A 209 0.11 4.96 -11.36
C ARG A 209 1.57 5.40 -11.22
N GLY A 210 2.09 6.18 -12.16
CA GLY A 210 3.52 6.55 -12.16
C GLY A 210 3.94 7.62 -11.15
N MET A 211 3.00 8.33 -10.53
CA MET A 211 3.32 9.46 -9.63
C MET A 211 2.16 9.81 -8.70
N SER A 212 2.47 10.45 -7.58
CA SER A 212 1.49 11.10 -6.70
C SER A 212 1.83 12.59 -6.53
N ILE A 213 0.80 13.43 -6.47
CA ILE A 213 0.96 14.89 -6.33
C ILE A 213 0.32 15.30 -5.01
N SER A 214 1.10 15.93 -4.14
CA SER A 214 0.62 16.51 -2.89
C SER A 214 0.99 17.99 -2.82
N ARG A 215 0.14 18.78 -2.17
CA ARG A 215 0.41 20.20 -1.92
C ARG A 215 0.77 20.38 -0.46
N GLU A 216 1.98 20.82 -0.21
CA GLU A 216 2.56 20.98 1.11
C GLU A 216 2.60 22.46 1.51
N ASN A 217 2.03 22.80 2.67
CA ASN A 217 2.08 24.16 3.21
C ASN A 217 3.20 24.25 4.24
N HIS A 218 4.30 24.91 3.86
CA HIS A 218 5.45 25.21 4.72
C HIS A 218 5.38 26.64 5.27
N ALA A 219 6.16 26.94 6.30
CA ALA A 219 6.26 28.31 6.84
C ALA A 219 6.77 29.30 5.79
N SER A 220 7.69 28.86 4.92
CA SER A 220 8.20 29.65 3.81
C SER A 220 7.22 29.79 2.63
N GLY A 221 6.10 29.06 2.62
CA GLY A 221 5.05 29.08 1.58
C GLY A 221 4.65 27.69 1.07
N THR A 222 3.81 27.64 0.02
CA THR A 222 3.28 26.38 -0.53
C THR A 222 4.23 25.74 -1.54
N VAL A 223 4.47 24.44 -1.42
CA VAL A 223 5.29 23.62 -2.33
C VAL A 223 4.43 22.48 -2.89
N ASN A 224 4.42 22.32 -4.21
CA ASN A 224 3.80 21.15 -4.84
C ASN A 224 4.83 20.01 -4.87
N ARG A 225 4.64 18.95 -4.08
CA ARG A 225 5.49 17.77 -4.11
C ARG A 225 4.93 16.76 -5.12
N ILE A 226 5.79 16.35 -6.03
CA ILE A 226 5.53 15.31 -7.02
C ILE A 226 6.42 14.13 -6.64
N GLU A 227 5.82 13.07 -6.11
CA GLU A 227 6.51 11.85 -5.71
C GLU A 227 6.43 10.82 -6.85
N LEU A 228 7.59 10.41 -7.33
CA LEU A 228 7.74 9.41 -8.38
C LEU A 228 7.51 8.00 -7.82
N ALA A 229 6.86 7.13 -8.60
CA ALA A 229 6.69 5.73 -8.24
C ALA A 229 8.03 4.96 -8.28
N ASP A 230 8.05 3.75 -7.72
CA ASP A 230 9.24 2.89 -7.65
C ASP A 230 9.89 2.66 -9.03
N GLN A 231 9.06 2.52 -10.07
CA GLN A 231 9.52 2.49 -11.46
C GLN A 231 8.76 3.47 -12.32
N VAL A 232 9.50 4.37 -12.97
CA VAL A 232 8.96 5.35 -13.89
C VAL A 232 9.49 5.05 -15.29
N SER A 233 8.59 4.52 -16.13
CA SER A 233 8.91 4.14 -17.51
C SER A 233 8.53 5.22 -18.51
N PHE A 234 8.93 5.06 -19.78
CA PHE A 234 8.49 5.91 -20.89
C PHE A 234 6.96 6.09 -20.96
N LEU A 235 6.19 5.06 -20.57
CA LEU A 235 4.73 5.09 -20.56
C LEU A 235 4.17 6.22 -19.67
N ASN A 236 4.91 6.62 -18.63
CA ASN A 236 4.49 7.67 -17.70
C ASN A 236 4.77 9.10 -18.21
N ARG A 237 5.43 9.26 -19.38
CA ARG A 237 5.89 10.55 -19.91
C ARG A 237 4.78 11.58 -20.05
N ALA A 238 3.61 11.17 -20.54
CA ALA A 238 2.48 12.08 -20.71
C ALA A 238 1.98 12.59 -19.35
N ALA A 239 1.74 11.68 -18.40
CA ALA A 239 1.27 12.04 -17.07
C ALA A 239 2.24 12.97 -16.32
N ILE A 240 3.55 12.71 -16.41
CA ILE A 240 4.57 13.56 -15.77
C ILE A 240 4.62 14.94 -16.42
N ARG A 241 4.55 15.02 -17.75
CA ARG A 241 4.51 16.30 -18.45
C ARG A 241 3.28 17.11 -18.04
N ASP A 242 2.10 16.50 -18.07
CA ASP A 242 0.85 17.17 -17.73
C ASP A 242 0.86 17.67 -16.27
N ALA A 243 1.44 16.87 -15.35
CA ALA A 243 1.64 17.27 -13.96
C ALA A 243 2.57 18.48 -13.82
N LEU A 244 3.71 18.48 -14.52
CA LEU A 244 4.66 19.61 -14.51
C LEU A 244 4.06 20.88 -15.14
N GLU A 245 3.26 20.73 -16.20
CA GLU A 245 2.57 21.84 -16.85
C GLU A 245 1.49 22.45 -15.96
N SER A 246 0.81 21.63 -15.15
CA SER A 246 -0.26 22.07 -14.22
C SER A 246 0.19 23.02 -13.11
N ILE A 247 1.50 23.10 -12.83
CA ILE A 247 2.10 23.95 -11.80
C ILE A 247 2.00 25.41 -12.23
N LYS A 248 1.47 26.31 -11.38
CA LYS A 248 1.27 27.71 -11.78
C LYS A 248 2.59 28.50 -11.77
N PRO A 249 2.71 29.55 -12.60
CA PRO A 249 3.85 30.47 -12.54
C PRO A 249 4.02 31.06 -11.12
N GLY A 250 5.28 31.13 -10.64
CA GLY A 250 5.61 31.62 -9.29
C GLY A 250 5.41 30.60 -8.16
N GLU A 251 4.86 29.41 -8.41
CA GLU A 251 4.79 28.34 -7.41
C GLU A 251 6.13 27.61 -7.27
N ARG A 252 6.26 26.82 -6.20
CA ARG A 252 7.42 25.95 -5.95
C ARG A 252 7.05 24.50 -6.20
N VAL A 253 7.98 23.73 -6.74
CA VAL A 253 7.82 22.29 -6.95
C VAL A 253 8.98 21.50 -6.37
N MET A 254 8.68 20.36 -5.78
CA MET A 254 9.66 19.36 -5.37
C MET A 254 9.38 18.05 -6.11
N LEU A 255 10.35 17.59 -6.89
CA LEU A 255 10.33 16.27 -7.50
C LEU A 255 11.09 15.31 -6.58
N ASP A 256 10.40 14.26 -6.15
CA ASP A 256 10.90 13.31 -5.17
C ASP A 256 11.05 11.92 -5.78
N ALA A 257 12.29 11.44 -5.84
CA ALA A 257 12.68 10.17 -6.43
C ALA A 257 13.27 9.19 -5.39
N ARG A 258 13.09 9.44 -4.08
CA ARG A 258 13.78 8.64 -3.03
C ARG A 258 13.38 7.17 -2.97
N THR A 259 12.14 6.86 -3.34
CA THR A 259 11.65 5.49 -3.45
C THR A 259 11.79 4.94 -4.88
N CYS A 260 12.32 5.73 -5.81
CA CYS A 260 12.40 5.39 -7.21
C CYS A 260 13.68 4.61 -7.52
N ASP A 261 13.52 3.35 -7.93
CA ASP A 261 14.61 2.46 -8.32
C ASP A 261 15.08 2.77 -9.75
N TYR A 262 14.15 3.05 -10.66
CA TYR A 262 14.42 3.25 -12.07
C TYR A 262 13.60 4.39 -12.67
N ILE A 263 14.29 5.29 -13.37
CA ILE A 263 13.67 6.34 -14.18
C ILE A 263 14.18 6.19 -15.62
N ASP A 264 13.24 6.12 -16.56
CA ASP A 264 13.54 6.04 -17.98
C ASP A 264 14.30 7.30 -18.49
N PRO A 265 15.29 7.15 -19.40
CA PRO A 265 16.07 8.27 -19.93
C PRO A 265 15.23 9.41 -20.53
N ASP A 266 14.09 9.10 -21.15
CA ASP A 266 13.21 10.12 -21.73
C ASP A 266 12.52 10.96 -20.65
N ILE A 267 12.21 10.37 -19.51
CA ILE A 267 11.65 11.06 -18.35
C ILE A 267 12.72 11.91 -17.68
N LEU A 268 13.95 11.41 -17.57
CA LEU A 268 15.09 12.20 -17.10
C LEU A 268 15.31 13.43 -17.98
N GLY A 269 15.20 13.27 -19.31
CA GLY A 269 15.26 14.38 -20.26
C GLY A 269 14.15 15.41 -20.03
N LEU A 270 12.91 14.96 -19.80
CA LEU A 270 11.78 15.83 -19.47
C LEU A 270 12.00 16.60 -18.15
N ILE A 271 12.48 15.93 -17.11
CA ILE A 271 12.77 16.53 -15.80
C ILE A 271 13.90 17.55 -15.91
N ARG A 272 14.97 17.24 -16.65
CA ARG A 272 16.09 18.17 -16.92
C ARG A 272 15.60 19.43 -17.64
N ALA A 273 14.89 19.27 -18.74
CA ALA A 273 14.35 20.40 -19.51
C ALA A 273 13.41 21.26 -18.63
N PHE A 274 12.58 20.63 -17.79
CA PHE A 274 11.72 21.39 -16.90
C PHE A 274 12.50 22.13 -15.81
N ARG A 275 13.52 21.52 -15.21
CA ARG A 275 14.36 22.14 -14.17
C ARG A 275 15.17 23.31 -14.71
N ASP A 276 15.80 23.14 -15.87
CA ASP A 276 16.81 24.07 -16.38
C ASP A 276 16.21 25.18 -17.26
N GLU A 277 15.09 24.91 -17.93
CA GLU A 277 14.51 25.82 -18.94
C GLU A 277 13.09 26.26 -18.54
N THR A 278 12.13 25.33 -18.55
CA THR A 278 10.70 25.66 -18.44
C THR A 278 10.32 26.23 -17.07
N GLY A 279 10.83 25.65 -15.99
CA GLY A 279 10.57 26.08 -14.62
C GLY A 279 11.06 27.51 -14.38
N PRO A 280 12.37 27.79 -14.56
CA PRO A 280 12.93 29.14 -14.42
C PRO A 280 12.26 30.17 -15.32
N ALA A 281 11.94 29.84 -16.58
CA ALA A 281 11.24 30.73 -17.50
C ALA A 281 9.83 31.12 -17.01
N ARG A 282 9.18 30.24 -16.24
CA ARG A 282 7.86 30.48 -15.61
C ARG A 282 7.96 31.05 -14.19
N GLY A 283 9.17 31.34 -13.70
CA GLY A 283 9.40 31.76 -12.32
C GLY A 283 9.11 30.67 -11.28
N ILE A 284 9.13 29.40 -11.67
CA ILE A 284 8.91 28.25 -10.79
C ILE A 284 10.24 27.80 -10.21
N SER A 285 10.37 27.73 -8.89
CA SER A 285 11.55 27.14 -8.25
C SER A 285 11.41 25.62 -8.20
N VAL A 286 12.34 24.92 -8.86
CA VAL A 286 12.33 23.46 -8.98
C VAL A 286 13.34 22.87 -8.01
N SER A 287 12.86 21.98 -7.15
CA SER A 287 13.67 21.22 -6.20
C SER A 287 13.70 19.75 -6.56
N LEU A 288 14.86 19.11 -6.45
CA LEU A 288 15.04 17.66 -6.66
C LEU A 288 15.51 17.01 -5.37
N VAL A 289 14.98 15.82 -5.08
CA VAL A 289 15.42 14.98 -3.94
C VAL A 289 15.36 13.49 -4.32
N GLY A 290 16.36 12.72 -3.92
CA GLY A 290 16.44 11.27 -4.13
C GLY A 290 16.89 10.82 -5.51
N PHE A 291 17.43 11.70 -6.35
CA PHE A 291 17.92 11.28 -7.66
C PHE A 291 19.29 10.63 -7.52
N GLN A 292 19.42 9.40 -8.02
CA GLN A 292 20.68 8.65 -8.01
C GLN A 292 21.75 9.39 -8.84
N ASP A 293 23.01 9.34 -8.40
CA ASP A 293 24.14 10.06 -9.03
C ASP A 293 24.29 9.75 -10.53
N GLN A 294 24.00 8.51 -10.93
CA GLN A 294 24.04 8.07 -12.33
C GLN A 294 23.12 8.89 -13.26
N TYR A 295 22.07 9.51 -12.71
CA TYR A 295 21.12 10.31 -13.47
C TYR A 295 21.63 11.72 -13.77
N GLN A 296 22.78 12.15 -13.24
CA GLN A 296 23.38 13.48 -13.48
C GLN A 296 22.39 14.63 -13.19
N LEU A 297 21.52 14.41 -12.22
CA LEU A 297 20.50 15.33 -11.73
C LEU A 297 20.77 15.53 -10.23
N PRO A 298 21.70 16.42 -9.84
CA PRO A 298 22.03 16.59 -8.44
C PRO A 298 20.82 17.09 -7.67
N ASP A 299 20.59 16.47 -6.51
CA ASP A 299 19.60 16.92 -5.55
C ASP A 299 19.88 18.37 -5.16
N ARG A 300 18.86 19.21 -5.28
CA ARG A 300 18.95 20.62 -4.92
C ARG A 300 17.60 21.07 -4.42
N ILE A 301 17.51 21.33 -3.13
CA ILE A 301 16.32 21.90 -2.51
C ILE A 301 16.45 23.42 -2.57
N GLN A 302 15.58 24.08 -3.36
CA GLN A 302 15.61 25.52 -3.58
C GLN A 302 14.65 26.30 -2.66
N TYR A 303 14.13 25.66 -1.61
CA TYR A 303 13.28 26.31 -0.64
C TYR A 303 13.77 26.04 0.79
N VAL A 304 13.52 26.99 1.67
CA VAL A 304 13.80 26.86 3.09
C VAL A 304 12.69 26.03 3.72
N ASP A 305 13.03 24.85 4.22
CA ASP A 305 12.14 23.91 4.94
C ASP A 305 12.22 24.06 6.47
N VAL A 306 13.13 24.92 6.94
CA VAL A 306 13.23 25.37 8.33
C VAL A 306 12.71 26.79 8.44
N THR A 307 12.19 27.17 9.61
CA THR A 307 11.83 28.56 9.83
C THR A 307 13.10 29.41 9.99
N THR A 308 13.31 30.40 9.11
CA THR A 308 14.39 31.41 9.22
C THR A 308 13.88 32.70 9.83
N ARG A 309 14.80 33.60 10.19
CA ARG A 309 14.48 34.93 10.74
C ARG A 309 13.53 35.72 9.84
N ASP A 310 13.79 35.75 8.53
CA ASP A 310 12.99 36.51 7.58
C ASP A 310 11.58 35.92 7.41
N VAL A 311 11.49 34.59 7.37
CA VAL A 311 10.20 33.87 7.34
C VAL A 311 9.41 34.20 8.61
N GLN A 312 10.02 34.06 9.78
CA GLN A 312 9.40 34.38 11.08
C GLN A 312 8.96 35.85 11.18
N ALA A 313 9.76 36.79 10.67
CA ALA A 313 9.44 38.21 10.68
C ALA A 313 8.24 38.53 9.78
N SER A 314 8.08 37.83 8.67
CA SER A 314 6.95 37.99 7.74
C SER A 314 5.67 37.27 8.18
N LEU A 315 5.74 36.35 9.15
CA LEU A 315 4.59 35.58 9.63
C LEU A 315 3.68 36.41 10.53
N THR A 316 2.38 36.38 10.22
CA THR A 316 1.34 36.89 11.11
C THR A 316 1.00 35.85 12.19
N PRO A 317 0.54 36.28 13.38
CA PRO A 317 0.08 35.36 14.42
C PRO A 317 -1.00 34.38 13.96
N GLN A 318 -1.94 34.83 13.13
CA GLN A 318 -2.99 34.00 12.54
C GLN A 318 -2.41 32.94 11.62
N ARG A 319 -1.40 33.29 10.81
CA ARG A 319 -0.73 32.34 9.92
C ARG A 319 0.03 31.27 10.70
N ALA A 320 0.64 31.62 11.83
CA ALA A 320 1.27 30.63 12.72
C ALA A 320 0.26 29.60 13.24
N LEU A 321 -0.95 30.02 13.62
CA LEU A 321 -2.02 29.12 14.03
C LEU A 321 -2.50 28.21 12.89
N GLU A 322 -2.63 28.74 11.67
CA GLU A 322 -3.00 27.95 10.49
C GLU A 322 -1.96 26.86 10.17
N LEU A 323 -0.67 27.17 10.32
CA LEU A 323 0.41 26.20 10.12
C LEU A 323 0.30 25.02 11.10
N LEU A 324 0.00 25.29 12.37
CA LEU A 324 -0.23 24.23 13.36
C LEU A 324 -1.51 23.43 13.03
N ARG A 325 -2.62 24.10 12.68
CA ARG A 325 -3.87 23.41 12.25
C ARG A 325 -3.64 22.48 11.07
N ALA A 326 -2.99 22.97 10.02
CA ALA A 326 -2.65 22.17 8.84
C ALA A 326 -1.74 20.99 9.23
N GLY A 327 -0.81 21.22 10.18
CA GLY A 327 0.04 20.19 10.75
C GLY A 327 -0.73 19.06 11.44
N ASN A 328 -1.70 19.38 12.31
CA ASN A 328 -2.52 18.36 12.96
C ASN A 328 -3.44 17.60 11.98
N GLN A 329 -3.94 18.30 10.95
CA GLN A 329 -4.67 17.63 9.88
C GLN A 329 -3.80 16.63 9.11
N ARG A 330 -2.53 16.96 8.84
CA ARG A 330 -1.56 16.04 8.25
C ARG A 330 -1.23 14.86 9.17
N PHE A 331 -1.05 15.12 10.46
CA PHE A 331 -0.84 14.09 11.48
C PHE A 331 -1.99 13.07 11.51
N THR A 332 -3.23 13.54 11.60
CA THR A 332 -4.43 12.69 11.70
C THR A 332 -4.79 11.97 10.40
N SER A 333 -4.49 12.57 9.25
CA SER A 333 -4.72 11.93 7.95
C SER A 333 -3.61 10.96 7.53
N GLY A 334 -2.48 10.90 8.26
CA GLY A 334 -1.32 10.08 7.92
C GLY A 334 -0.43 10.67 6.81
N HIS A 335 -0.73 11.87 6.31
CA HIS A 335 0.00 12.55 5.22
C HIS A 335 0.96 13.61 5.77
N ARG A 336 1.87 13.19 6.67
CA ARG A 336 2.87 14.06 7.29
C ARG A 336 3.89 14.58 6.27
N LEU A 337 4.44 15.78 6.52
CA LEU A 337 5.55 16.30 5.73
C LEU A 337 6.76 15.40 5.91
N HIS A 338 7.41 15.08 4.80
CA HIS A 338 8.70 14.44 4.89
C HIS A 338 9.77 15.49 5.23
N ARG A 339 10.48 15.29 6.35
CA ARG A 339 11.50 16.22 6.86
C ARG A 339 12.87 15.54 6.91
N ASP A 340 13.89 16.20 6.38
CA ASP A 340 15.28 15.78 6.51
C ASP A 340 15.86 16.33 7.81
N LEU A 341 15.70 15.57 8.90
CA LEU A 341 16.10 16.02 10.23
C LEU A 341 17.60 16.30 10.33
N ALA A 342 18.45 15.57 9.62
CA ALA A 342 19.90 15.78 9.64
C ALA A 342 20.24 17.17 9.07
N ARG A 343 19.64 17.51 7.92
CA ARG A 343 19.81 18.84 7.34
C ARG A 343 19.21 19.94 8.20
N GLN A 344 18.08 19.69 8.87
CA GLN A 344 17.46 20.68 9.76
C GLN A 344 18.33 20.96 10.99
N ILE A 345 19.04 19.96 11.52
CA ILE A 345 20.03 20.15 12.59
C ILE A 345 21.14 21.09 12.12
N ASP A 346 21.74 20.83 10.95
CA ASP A 346 22.78 21.70 10.40
C ASP A 346 22.27 23.12 10.17
N ALA A 347 21.07 23.26 9.60
CA ALA A 347 20.46 24.55 9.29
C ALA A 347 20.09 25.38 10.54
N THR A 348 19.83 24.72 11.68
CA THR A 348 19.46 25.39 12.95
C THR A 348 20.63 25.48 13.94
N SER A 349 21.81 25.00 13.56
CA SER A 349 23.00 24.95 14.42
C SER A 349 23.47 26.33 14.92
N THR A 350 23.29 27.38 14.11
CA THR A 350 23.70 28.75 14.43
C THR A 350 22.57 29.61 15.01
N GLY A 351 21.33 29.10 15.07
CA GLY A 351 20.16 29.84 15.54
C GLY A 351 18.83 29.19 15.17
N GLN A 352 17.78 29.51 15.94
CA GLN A 352 16.43 28.99 15.76
C GLN A 352 15.40 30.12 15.73
N HIS A 353 14.34 29.96 14.94
CA HIS A 353 13.30 30.97 14.74
C HIS A 353 11.89 30.37 14.86
N PRO A 354 11.48 29.92 16.06
CA PRO A 354 10.23 29.19 16.21
C PRO A 354 9.00 30.08 15.99
N ILE A 355 8.00 29.55 15.32
CA ILE A 355 6.75 30.26 15.02
C ILE A 355 5.79 30.29 16.22
N ALA A 356 5.91 29.32 17.13
CA ALA A 356 5.02 29.16 18.27
C ALA A 356 5.74 28.64 19.52
N VAL A 357 5.17 28.95 20.69
CA VAL A 357 5.45 28.29 21.96
C VAL A 357 4.18 27.57 22.44
N VAL A 358 4.31 26.29 22.78
CA VAL A 358 3.20 25.44 23.20
C VAL A 358 3.42 24.96 24.62
N LEU A 359 2.55 25.37 25.54
CA LEU A 359 2.45 24.83 26.89
C LEU A 359 1.51 23.61 26.86
N SER A 360 2.07 22.41 26.98
CA SER A 360 1.33 21.15 26.91
C SER A 360 1.57 20.26 28.12
N CYS A 361 0.81 19.16 28.22
CA CYS A 361 1.00 18.16 29.26
C CYS A 361 2.30 17.35 29.06
N ILE A 362 2.83 16.77 30.14
CA ILE A 362 3.95 15.81 30.09
C ILE A 362 3.54 14.43 29.53
N ASP A 363 2.30 14.24 29.10
CA ASP A 363 1.81 12.98 28.52
C ASP A 363 2.69 12.54 27.34
N SER A 364 3.27 11.34 27.45
CA SER A 364 4.21 10.80 26.47
C SER A 364 3.60 10.55 25.09
N ARG A 365 2.27 10.54 24.98
CA ARG A 365 1.51 10.36 23.74
C ARG A 365 1.11 11.68 23.07
N ALA A 366 1.49 12.82 23.65
CA ALA A 366 1.19 14.15 23.11
C ALA A 366 2.44 15.01 22.80
N PRO A 367 3.44 14.51 22.05
CA PRO A 367 4.59 15.32 21.62
C PRO A 367 4.18 16.37 20.57
N VAL A 368 4.30 17.65 20.93
CA VAL A 368 3.80 18.81 20.17
C VAL A 368 4.33 18.83 18.74
N GLU A 369 5.61 18.56 18.55
CA GLU A 369 6.30 18.58 17.26
C GLU A 369 5.68 17.56 16.30
N MET A 370 5.34 16.36 16.78
CA MET A 370 4.66 15.35 15.97
C MET A 370 3.18 15.65 15.77
N LEU A 371 2.47 16.08 16.83
CA LEU A 371 1.03 16.35 16.76
C LEU A 371 0.67 17.44 15.76
N PHE A 372 1.57 18.41 15.58
CA PHE A 372 1.44 19.49 14.62
C PHE A 372 2.39 19.35 13.44
N ASP A 373 3.04 18.20 13.26
CA ASP A 373 3.91 17.92 12.12
C ASP A 373 4.92 19.07 11.84
N GLN A 374 5.62 19.52 12.90
CA GLN A 374 6.61 20.59 12.92
C GLN A 374 8.04 20.04 12.90
N GLY A 375 8.99 20.81 12.37
CA GLY A 375 10.40 20.44 12.27
C GLY A 375 11.25 20.90 13.44
N ILE A 376 12.55 20.63 13.35
CA ILE A 376 13.53 21.07 14.35
C ILE A 376 13.63 22.60 14.28
N GLY A 377 13.47 23.27 15.42
CA GLY A 377 13.54 24.73 15.54
C GLY A 377 12.25 25.48 15.18
N ASP A 378 11.19 24.79 14.72
CA ASP A 378 9.92 25.42 14.31
C ASP A 378 9.04 25.80 15.51
N VAL A 379 9.11 25.08 16.64
CA VAL A 379 8.30 25.36 17.84
C VAL A 379 9.09 25.18 19.12
N PHE A 380 8.73 25.96 20.14
CA PHE A 380 9.13 25.71 21.52
C PHE A 380 8.07 24.91 22.26
N SER A 381 8.47 23.82 22.91
CA SER A 381 7.59 22.89 23.62
C SER A 381 7.85 22.96 25.13
N CYS A 382 6.90 23.54 25.87
CA CYS A 382 6.91 23.61 27.33
C CYS A 382 6.00 22.51 27.90
N ARG A 383 6.57 21.41 28.40
CA ARG A 383 5.80 20.24 28.84
C ARG A 383 5.73 20.15 30.37
N LEU A 384 4.53 20.36 30.93
CA LEU A 384 4.27 20.32 32.37
C LEU A 384 3.00 19.54 32.66
N ALA A 385 3.00 18.70 33.70
CA ALA A 385 1.81 17.92 34.07
C ALA A 385 0.57 18.83 34.20
N GLY A 386 -0.56 18.41 33.64
CA GLY A 386 -1.79 19.20 33.61
C GLY A 386 -1.65 20.59 32.97
N ASN A 387 -0.61 20.81 32.15
CA ASN A 387 -0.27 22.09 31.53
C ASN A 387 -0.29 23.27 32.52
N VAL A 388 0.03 23.02 33.80
CA VAL A 388 0.04 24.01 34.88
C VAL A 388 1.33 24.82 34.79
N PRO A 389 1.26 26.15 34.54
CA PRO A 389 2.45 26.94 34.31
C PRO A 389 3.20 27.22 35.63
N SER A 390 4.48 26.89 35.66
CA SER A 390 5.39 27.39 36.70
C SER A 390 5.91 28.80 36.34
N ARG A 391 6.55 29.49 37.29
CA ARG A 391 7.22 30.77 37.00
C ARG A 391 8.30 30.63 35.93
N LYS A 392 9.02 29.50 35.92
CA LYS A 392 10.02 29.19 34.88
C LYS A 392 9.36 29.01 33.52
N ALA A 393 8.20 28.34 33.45
CA ALA A 393 7.46 28.17 32.21
C ALA A 393 6.97 29.51 31.63
N MET A 394 6.45 30.39 32.49
CA MET A 394 6.06 31.75 32.08
C MET A 394 7.26 32.54 31.55
N ALA A 395 8.40 32.50 32.24
CA ALA A 395 9.62 33.14 31.78
C ALA A 395 10.12 32.56 30.44
N SER A 396 10.02 31.25 30.23
CA SER A 396 10.34 30.62 28.95
C SER A 396 9.41 31.08 27.82
N MET A 397 8.12 31.26 28.09
CA MET A 397 7.16 31.82 27.11
C MET A 397 7.45 33.29 26.80
N GLU A 398 7.78 34.10 27.82
CA GLU A 398 8.22 35.49 27.64
C GLU A 398 9.46 35.58 26.75
N PHE A 399 10.45 34.72 27.01
CA PHE A 399 11.64 34.61 26.17
C PHE A 399 11.29 34.19 24.74
N ALA A 400 10.45 33.16 24.59
CA ALA A 400 10.02 32.65 23.28
C ALA A 400 9.37 33.76 22.42
N CYS A 401 8.48 34.55 23.00
CA CYS A 401 7.78 35.60 22.27
C CYS A 401 8.64 36.86 22.11
N LYS A 402 9.18 37.41 23.20
CA LYS A 402 9.83 38.73 23.19
C LYS A 402 11.25 38.70 22.64
N VAL A 403 11.99 37.62 22.89
CA VAL A 403 13.40 37.50 22.48
C VAL A 403 13.54 36.68 21.20
N ALA A 404 12.93 35.49 21.16
CA ALA A 404 13.05 34.59 20.01
C ALA A 404 12.05 34.86 18.88
N GLY A 405 11.01 35.69 19.10
CA GLY A 405 10.11 36.17 18.05
C GLY A 405 8.89 35.29 17.74
N ALA A 406 8.58 34.29 18.58
CA ALA A 406 7.43 33.42 18.38
C ALA A 406 6.10 34.21 18.37
N LYS A 407 5.24 33.91 17.39
CA LYS A 407 4.00 34.67 17.09
C LYS A 407 2.75 34.06 17.73
N LEU A 408 2.83 32.84 18.23
CA LEU A 408 1.71 32.10 18.80
C LEU A 408 2.07 31.51 20.16
N VAL A 409 1.22 31.74 21.16
CA VAL A 409 1.22 31.02 22.43
C VAL A 409 0.06 30.05 22.42
N MET A 410 0.30 28.74 22.56
CA MET A 410 -0.75 27.74 22.65
C MET A 410 -0.75 27.05 24.01
N VAL A 411 -1.93 26.90 24.61
CA VAL A 411 -2.11 26.06 25.79
C VAL A 411 -2.87 24.81 25.34
N LEU A 412 -2.18 23.66 25.37
CA LEU A 412 -2.69 22.39 24.87
C LEU A 412 -2.99 21.41 26.01
N GLY A 413 -4.28 21.24 26.32
CA GLY A 413 -4.79 20.17 27.16
C GLY A 413 -4.98 18.88 26.36
N HIS A 414 -5.33 17.78 27.03
CA HIS A 414 -5.66 16.53 26.36
C HIS A 414 -6.69 15.69 27.13
N THR A 415 -7.37 14.80 26.41
CA THR A 415 -8.33 13.86 27.00
C THR A 415 -7.64 12.86 27.93
N GLY A 416 -8.34 12.49 29.01
CA GLY A 416 -7.90 11.49 29.98
C GLY A 416 -6.65 11.87 30.77
N CYS A 417 -6.38 13.17 30.97
CA CYS A 417 -5.18 13.67 31.64
C CYS A 417 -5.01 13.10 33.06
N GLY A 418 -3.87 12.43 33.30
CA GLY A 418 -3.58 11.80 34.60
C GLY A 418 -3.52 12.80 35.76
N ALA A 419 -2.93 13.98 35.54
CA ALA A 419 -2.87 15.02 36.57
C ALA A 419 -4.27 15.56 36.93
N VAL A 420 -5.14 15.71 35.92
CA VAL A 420 -6.54 16.14 36.12
C VAL A 420 -7.33 15.06 36.85
N LYS A 421 -7.17 13.78 36.50
CA LYS A 421 -7.80 12.65 37.19
C LYS A 421 -7.49 12.65 38.69
N VAL A 422 -6.20 12.80 39.03
CA VAL A 422 -5.76 12.87 40.43
C VAL A 422 -6.38 14.08 41.14
N ALA A 423 -6.47 15.23 40.46
CA ALA A 423 -7.13 16.41 41.03
C ALA A 423 -8.64 16.19 41.25
N CYS A 424 -9.34 15.50 40.35
CA CYS A 424 -10.75 15.13 40.50
C CYS A 424 -10.97 14.23 41.72
N ASP A 425 -10.18 13.14 41.84
CA ASP A 425 -10.32 12.18 42.94
C ASP A 425 -10.04 12.85 44.31
N LEU A 426 -8.98 13.67 44.38
CA LEU A 426 -8.60 14.36 45.61
C LEU A 426 -9.49 15.56 45.96
N ALA A 427 -10.32 16.03 45.04
CA ALA A 427 -11.36 17.00 45.36
C ALA A 427 -12.54 16.37 46.11
N THR A 428 -12.74 15.05 45.95
CA THR A 428 -13.78 14.27 46.64
C THR A 428 -13.27 13.51 47.87
N ALA A 429 -11.95 13.38 48.03
CA ALA A 429 -11.33 12.67 49.15
C ALA A 429 -11.09 13.58 50.37
N ASP A 430 -11.16 13.00 51.57
CA ASP A 430 -10.78 13.70 52.81
C ASP A 430 -9.28 14.06 52.79
N ALA A 431 -8.93 15.17 53.47
CA ALA A 431 -7.55 15.68 53.57
C ALA A 431 -6.45 14.63 53.90
N PRO A 432 -6.69 13.57 54.71
CA PRO A 432 -5.69 12.53 55.01
C PRO A 432 -5.26 11.70 53.79
N THR A 433 -6.12 11.56 52.77
CA THR A 433 -5.86 10.70 51.60
C THR A 433 -4.82 11.31 50.64
N VAL A 434 -4.71 12.63 50.61
CA VAL A 434 -3.68 13.35 49.83
C VAL A 434 -2.29 13.12 50.42
N ALA A 435 -2.18 13.13 51.76
CA ALA A 435 -0.91 12.90 52.47
C ALA A 435 -0.40 11.45 52.31
N ALA A 436 -1.31 10.49 52.14
CA ALA A 436 -0.98 9.08 51.94
C ALA A 436 -0.24 8.77 50.63
N LEU A 437 -0.26 9.68 49.64
CA LEU A 437 0.48 9.50 48.39
C LEU A 437 2.00 9.67 48.55
N GLY A 438 2.48 10.29 49.65
CA GLY A 438 3.92 10.45 49.93
C GLY A 438 4.69 11.32 48.93
N LEU A 439 3.98 12.10 48.08
CA LEU A 439 4.57 12.91 47.02
C LEU A 439 4.70 14.37 47.45
N GLU A 440 5.90 14.75 47.87
CA GLU A 440 6.21 16.09 48.44
C GLU A 440 5.80 17.26 47.54
N ASN A 441 6.08 17.17 46.23
CA ASN A 441 5.86 18.29 45.29
C ASN A 441 4.51 18.23 44.56
N LEU A 442 3.74 17.16 44.72
CA LEU A 442 2.46 16.99 44.03
C LEU A 442 1.42 18.06 44.40
N PRO A 443 1.30 18.54 45.66
CA PRO A 443 0.35 19.60 46.00
C PRO A 443 0.52 20.88 45.18
N TYR A 444 1.77 21.25 44.82
CA TYR A 444 2.03 22.42 43.98
C TYR A 444 1.41 22.30 42.58
N LEU A 445 1.39 21.08 42.03
CA LEU A 445 0.75 20.78 40.75
C LEU A 445 -0.78 20.76 40.87
N LEU A 446 -1.31 20.22 41.97
CA LEU A 446 -2.74 20.00 42.14
C LEU A 446 -3.50 21.27 42.46
N GLU A 447 -2.93 22.21 43.20
CA GLU A 447 -3.65 23.40 43.67
C GLU A 447 -4.31 24.20 42.52
N PRO A 448 -3.63 24.49 41.39
CA PRO A 448 -4.28 25.15 40.25
C PRO A 448 -5.34 24.27 39.56
N LEU A 449 -5.18 22.94 39.59
CA LEU A 449 -6.15 22.00 39.02
C LEU A 449 -7.41 21.89 39.88
N ARG A 450 -7.30 21.99 41.22
CA ARG A 450 -8.45 22.00 42.13
C ARG A 450 -9.41 23.15 41.80
N GLU A 451 -8.87 24.30 41.41
CA GLU A 451 -9.71 25.42 40.95
C GLU A 451 -10.48 25.06 39.68
N SER A 452 -9.84 24.43 38.71
CA SER A 452 -10.50 23.93 37.50
C SER A 452 -11.57 22.87 37.79
N VAL A 453 -11.34 22.02 38.80
CA VAL A 453 -12.34 21.06 39.29
C VAL A 453 -13.54 21.80 39.91
N ARG A 454 -13.31 22.84 40.72
CA ARG A 454 -14.39 23.64 41.35
C ARG A 454 -15.23 24.40 40.31
N MET A 455 -14.59 24.94 39.28
CA MET A 455 -15.27 25.67 38.20
C MET A 455 -16.20 24.78 37.36
N GLU A 456 -15.97 23.47 37.32
CA GLU A 456 -16.87 22.55 36.61
C GLU A 456 -18.14 22.32 37.44
N THR A 457 -19.23 23.00 37.08
CA THR A 457 -20.52 22.91 37.79
C THR A 457 -21.61 22.23 36.96
N THR A 458 -21.33 21.87 35.70
CA THR A 458 -22.35 21.31 34.80
C THR A 458 -22.63 19.84 35.09
N ILE A 459 -21.66 19.12 35.65
CA ILE A 459 -21.78 17.72 36.07
C ILE A 459 -21.92 17.62 37.59
N ALA A 460 -23.11 17.23 38.04
CA ALA A 460 -23.46 17.16 39.46
C ALA A 460 -23.07 15.83 40.12
N ALA A 461 -23.10 14.71 39.38
CA ALA A 461 -22.86 13.36 39.89
C ALA A 461 -21.57 12.75 39.33
N ASP A 462 -20.96 11.84 40.09
CA ASP A 462 -19.73 11.13 39.72
C ASP A 462 -18.59 12.06 39.27
N ARG A 463 -18.16 12.93 40.19
CA ARG A 463 -17.07 13.90 39.99
C ARG A 463 -15.70 13.28 40.30
N THR A 464 -15.49 12.06 39.84
CA THR A 464 -14.28 11.26 40.07
C THR A 464 -13.55 11.00 38.75
N SER A 465 -12.36 10.39 38.81
CA SER A 465 -11.58 9.99 37.64
C SER A 465 -12.22 8.88 36.81
N HIS A 466 -13.26 8.21 37.32
CA HIS A 466 -14.03 7.20 36.60
C HIS A 466 -14.95 7.81 35.54
N ASN A 467 -15.37 9.07 35.73
CA ASN A 467 -16.16 9.80 34.77
C ASN A 467 -15.26 10.52 33.75
N ALA A 468 -15.00 9.88 32.62
CA ALA A 468 -14.15 10.43 31.57
C ALA A 468 -14.65 11.80 31.04
N VAL A 469 -15.97 11.99 30.95
CA VAL A 469 -16.57 13.24 30.47
C VAL A 469 -16.28 14.38 31.44
N PHE A 470 -16.41 14.12 32.74
CA PHE A 470 -16.05 15.09 33.77
C PHE A 470 -14.57 15.47 33.75
N VAL A 471 -13.69 14.47 33.68
CA VAL A 471 -12.24 14.70 33.60
C VAL A 471 -11.87 15.55 32.38
N ASP A 472 -12.45 15.24 31.21
CA ASP A 472 -12.16 15.96 29.96
C ASP A 472 -12.70 17.40 30.00
N ARG A 473 -13.85 17.64 30.65
CA ARG A 473 -14.38 18.99 30.89
C ARG A 473 -13.52 19.80 31.85
N VAL A 474 -13.07 19.19 32.95
CA VAL A 474 -12.12 19.84 33.88
C VAL A 474 -10.82 20.17 33.15
N ALA A 475 -10.33 19.30 32.26
CA ALA A 475 -9.14 19.57 31.45
C ALA A 475 -9.35 20.78 30.50
N GLU A 476 -10.50 20.88 29.84
CA GLU A 476 -10.86 22.04 29.01
C GLU A 476 -10.91 23.35 29.83
N LEU A 477 -11.59 23.33 30.98
CA LEU A 477 -11.64 24.48 31.89
C LEU A 477 -10.25 24.85 32.41
N ASN A 478 -9.39 23.86 32.64
CA ASN A 478 -8.02 24.09 33.05
C ASN A 478 -7.21 24.82 31.97
N VAL A 479 -7.36 24.45 30.69
CA VAL A 479 -6.74 25.20 29.58
C VAL A 479 -7.14 26.68 29.63
N ARG A 480 -8.44 26.96 29.77
CA ARG A 480 -8.96 28.34 29.87
C ARG A 480 -8.45 29.06 31.12
N ASN A 481 -8.35 28.37 32.25
CA ASN A 481 -7.83 28.91 33.50
C ASN A 481 -6.34 29.27 33.41
N VAL A 482 -5.56 28.39 32.77
CA VAL A 482 -4.14 28.59 32.53
C VAL A 482 -3.92 29.80 31.62
N MET A 483 -4.70 29.93 30.54
CA MET A 483 -4.64 31.12 29.68
C MET A 483 -4.93 32.41 30.47
N ARG A 484 -5.97 32.42 31.30
CA ARG A 484 -6.27 33.56 32.19
C ARG A 484 -5.11 33.85 33.15
N THR A 485 -4.51 32.81 33.72
CA THR A 485 -3.37 32.94 34.64
C THR A 485 -2.14 33.54 33.95
N ILE A 486 -1.82 33.12 32.73
CA ILE A 486 -0.69 33.65 31.96
C ILE A 486 -0.91 35.14 31.69
N LYS A 487 -2.11 35.52 31.21
CA LYS A 487 -2.49 36.92 30.97
C LYS A 487 -2.39 37.78 32.24
N ALA A 488 -2.85 37.26 33.38
CA ALA A 488 -2.84 37.98 34.64
C ALA A 488 -1.44 38.11 35.28
N ARG A 489 -0.54 37.14 35.04
CA ARG A 489 0.75 37.06 35.74
C ARG A 489 1.96 37.46 34.90
N SER A 490 1.81 37.61 33.58
CA SER A 490 2.86 38.09 32.69
C SER A 490 2.43 39.39 32.01
N PHE A 491 2.90 40.51 32.56
CA PHE A 491 2.70 41.82 31.93
C PHE A 491 3.31 41.87 30.53
N THR A 492 4.45 41.22 30.30
CA THR A 492 5.13 41.15 29.00
C THR A 492 4.26 40.48 27.95
N LEU A 493 3.73 39.27 28.22
CA LEU A 493 2.88 38.57 27.25
C LEU A 493 1.55 39.29 27.04
N GLN A 494 0.97 39.86 28.11
CA GLN A 494 -0.25 40.65 28.01
C GLN A 494 -0.06 41.87 27.12
N SER A 495 1.02 42.64 27.30
CA SER A 495 1.38 43.76 26.44
C SER A 495 1.53 43.37 24.97
N MET A 496 2.14 42.22 24.68
CA MET A 496 2.31 41.74 23.30
C MET A 496 0.99 41.26 22.68
N LEU A 497 0.09 40.70 23.49
CA LEU A 497 -1.27 40.35 23.05
C LEU A 497 -2.07 41.61 22.70
N ASP A 498 -2.00 42.64 23.54
CA ASP A 498 -2.72 43.91 23.33
C ASP A 498 -2.18 44.67 22.11
N ALA A 499 -0.88 44.54 21.81
CA ALA A 499 -0.26 45.10 20.61
C ALA A 499 -0.54 44.29 19.32
N GLY A 500 -1.08 43.08 19.43
CA GLY A 500 -1.29 42.18 18.29
C GLY A 500 0.00 41.52 17.75
N ASP A 501 1.11 41.63 18.48
CA ASP A 501 2.39 41.00 18.12
C ASP A 501 2.32 39.46 18.18
N ILE A 502 1.47 38.95 19.07
CA ILE A 502 1.21 37.53 19.29
C ILE A 502 -0.28 37.26 19.48
N ILE A 503 -0.69 36.01 19.30
CA ILE A 503 -2.01 35.52 19.76
C ILE A 503 -1.85 34.38 20.75
N MET A 504 -2.85 34.21 21.62
CA MET A 504 -2.91 33.10 22.58
C MET A 504 -4.15 32.25 22.33
N VAL A 505 -3.97 30.93 22.15
CA VAL A 505 -5.04 30.00 21.81
C VAL A 505 -5.05 28.79 22.73
N GLY A 506 -6.22 28.42 23.24
CA GLY A 506 -6.45 27.18 23.96
C GLY A 506 -6.82 26.06 23.00
N ALA A 507 -6.36 24.84 23.26
CA ALA A 507 -6.70 23.67 22.46
C ALA A 507 -6.77 22.39 23.31
N MET A 508 -7.53 21.41 22.83
CA MET A 508 -7.71 20.09 23.43
C MET A 508 -7.31 19.00 22.43
N TYR A 509 -6.31 18.20 22.80
CA TYR A 509 -5.88 17.01 22.06
C TYR A 509 -6.66 15.77 22.49
N ASP A 510 -7.30 15.07 21.56
CA ASP A 510 -7.89 13.77 21.84
C ASP A 510 -6.87 12.65 21.60
N VAL A 511 -6.44 12.02 22.69
CA VAL A 511 -5.44 10.95 22.69
C VAL A 511 -5.88 9.72 21.88
N LYS A 512 -7.19 9.52 21.67
CA LYS A 512 -7.71 8.37 20.91
C LYS A 512 -7.69 8.61 19.41
N THR A 513 -8.03 9.82 18.97
CA THR A 513 -8.23 10.14 17.55
C THR A 513 -7.05 10.90 16.94
N GLY A 514 -6.21 11.52 17.77
CA GLY A 514 -5.11 12.37 17.31
C GLY A 514 -5.52 13.82 17.01
N ILE A 515 -6.82 14.14 17.07
CA ILE A 515 -7.40 15.42 16.65
C ILE A 515 -7.18 16.48 17.75
N VAL A 516 -6.81 17.69 17.33
CA VAL A 516 -6.74 18.87 18.20
C VAL A 516 -7.91 19.81 17.92
N THR A 517 -8.76 20.02 18.92
CA THR A 517 -9.89 20.96 18.90
C THR A 517 -9.48 22.29 19.52
N PHE A 518 -9.67 23.41 18.81
CA PHE A 518 -9.28 24.74 19.26
C PHE A 518 -10.45 25.44 19.95
N LEU A 519 -10.22 26.02 21.14
CA LEU A 519 -11.28 26.46 22.06
C LEU A 519 -11.68 27.95 21.94
N ASP A 520 -10.75 28.81 21.49
CA ASP A 520 -10.87 30.28 21.55
C ASP A 520 -10.31 30.96 20.28
N ALA A 521 -10.36 30.31 19.13
CA ALA A 521 -9.96 30.96 17.89
C ALA A 521 -11.05 31.96 17.45
N PRO A 522 -10.71 33.15 16.94
CA PRO A 522 -11.69 34.01 16.29
C PRO A 522 -12.43 33.21 15.21
N ASP A 523 -13.75 33.07 15.38
CA ASP A 523 -14.65 32.43 14.41
C ASP A 523 -14.79 33.33 13.17
N GLU A 524 -13.81 33.30 12.29
CA GLU A 524 -13.95 33.88 10.94
C GLU A 524 -13.73 32.88 9.80
N LEU A 525 -13.47 31.59 10.08
CA LEU A 525 -13.09 30.64 9.02
C LEU A 525 -13.83 29.28 9.02
N ALA A 526 -14.90 29.13 9.79
CA ALA A 526 -15.74 27.91 9.74
C ALA A 526 -16.45 27.69 8.39
N VAL A 527 -16.35 28.61 7.42
CA VAL A 527 -17.03 28.51 6.11
C VAL A 527 -16.16 27.86 5.01
N ALA A 528 -14.84 27.72 5.19
CA ALA A 528 -13.97 27.22 4.12
C ALA A 528 -13.75 25.68 4.11
N ALA A 529 -14.01 24.98 5.21
CA ALA A 529 -13.77 23.53 5.30
C ALA A 529 -14.90 22.66 4.69
N ALA A 530 -16.05 23.27 4.37
CA ALA A 530 -17.19 22.57 3.75
C ALA A 530 -17.14 22.58 2.21
N SER A 531 -16.22 23.32 1.58
CA SER A 531 -16.18 23.48 0.11
C SER A 531 -15.02 22.76 -0.60
N SER A 532 -14.03 22.24 0.13
CA SER A 532 -13.00 21.36 -0.48
C SER A 532 -13.44 19.90 -0.42
N GLY A 533 -14.46 19.58 -1.22
CA GLY A 533 -14.79 18.20 -1.54
C GLY A 533 -13.55 17.47 -2.06
N THR A 534 -13.34 16.26 -1.55
CA THR A 534 -12.33 15.30 -2.02
C THR A 534 -12.58 14.96 -3.49
N GLY A 535 -12.09 15.81 -4.38
CA GLY A 535 -11.95 15.54 -5.80
C GLY A 535 -10.80 14.57 -6.01
N ARG A 536 -11.06 13.28 -5.81
CA ARG A 536 -10.24 12.21 -6.39
C ARG A 536 -10.43 12.29 -7.90
N ALA A 537 -9.66 13.15 -8.57
CA ALA A 537 -9.48 13.03 -10.01
C ALA A 537 -8.63 11.77 -10.25
N ARG A 538 -9.30 10.63 -10.38
CA ARG A 538 -8.73 9.49 -11.10
C ARG A 538 -8.68 9.90 -12.56
N LEU A 539 -7.50 10.32 -13.03
CA LEU A 539 -7.12 10.13 -14.44
C LEU A 539 -6.32 8.83 -14.54
#